data_AF-A0A847P510-F1
#
_entry.id   AF-A0A847P510-F1
#
_cell.length_a   1.000
_cell.length_b   1.000
_cell.length_c   1.000
_cell.angle_alpha   90.00
_cell.angle_beta   90.00
_cell.angle_gamma   90.00
#
_symmetry.space_group_name_H-M   'P 1'
#
loop_
_entity.id
_entity.type
_entity.pdbx_description
1 polymer ?
#
loop_
_entity_poly.entity_id
_entity_poly.type
_entity_poly.pdbx_seq_one_letter_code
_entity_poly.pdbx_strand_id
1 'polypeptide(L)'
;MKKSDLVIRLFLTALAGIILYCTTPVDEGENTTKVDDITNFNDHVVSLDYLIQPEQLEEPVLTAAIDSSEPSDNYVCSIKRYKAAPGYSELFLMDPTTDVIYPGALLKGESIITGEYIPIIAKRKPLTISVSLQNISGSPSRNVEDPKLSTIRESINDILSSELTGATPARISFEIQEVHSAEQLKLAVQGNYKSSKVNISTGFNFNKQDVRSRFVVKFLQIYYTIDIDLPKQPSDLFEEMPDLGKLGSSS
;
A
#
# COMPACT_ATOMS: atom_id res chain seq x y z
N MET A 1 32.39 -82.30 63.01
CA MET A 1 32.34 -83.30 61.91
C MET A 1 31.31 -82.85 60.89
N LYS A 2 31.74 -82.79 59.62
CA LYS A 2 31.07 -82.24 58.41
C LYS A 2 29.53 -82.32 58.39
N LYS A 3 28.87 -81.20 58.07
CA LYS A 3 27.65 -81.17 57.25
C LYS A 3 27.73 -80.00 56.27
N SER A 4 27.36 -80.35 55.04
CA SER A 4 27.60 -79.70 53.76
C SER A 4 26.56 -78.65 53.38
N ASP A 5 27.01 -77.77 52.49
CA ASP A 5 26.37 -76.58 51.94
C ASP A 5 25.05 -76.79 51.18
N LEU A 6 24.15 -75.81 51.31
CA LEU A 6 23.08 -75.49 50.37
C LEU A 6 22.89 -73.97 50.36
N VAL A 7 23.41 -73.28 49.34
CA VAL A 7 23.17 -71.85 49.11
C VAL A 7 22.45 -71.69 47.78
N ILE A 8 21.18 -71.32 47.86
CA ILE A 8 20.26 -71.04 46.76
C ILE A 8 20.57 -69.65 46.20
N ARG A 9 20.87 -69.54 44.89
CA ARG A 9 20.93 -68.27 44.17
C ARG A 9 19.64 -68.06 43.39
N LEU A 10 18.96 -66.97 43.73
CA LEU A 10 17.72 -66.46 43.15
C LEU A 10 17.99 -65.86 41.75
N PHE A 11 17.42 -66.43 40.69
CA PHE A 11 17.41 -65.84 39.35
C PHE A 11 16.01 -65.26 39.07
N LEU A 12 15.94 -63.93 39.00
CA LEU A 12 14.76 -63.17 38.60
C LEU A 12 14.69 -63.16 37.06
N THR A 13 13.65 -63.73 36.48
CA THR A 13 13.36 -63.60 35.04
C THR A 13 12.09 -62.76 34.88
N ALA A 14 12.23 -61.58 34.26
CA ALA A 14 11.14 -60.66 33.98
C ALA A 14 10.51 -61.00 32.61
N LEU A 15 9.20 -61.21 32.62
CA LEU A 15 8.36 -61.47 31.45
C LEU A 15 7.99 -60.13 30.80
N ALA A 16 8.50 -59.85 29.60
CA ALA A 16 8.14 -58.66 28.82
C ALA A 16 6.88 -58.94 27.98
N GLY A 17 5.76 -58.31 28.35
CA GLY A 17 4.53 -58.29 27.56
C GLY A 17 4.58 -57.21 26.48
N ILE A 18 4.36 -57.59 25.22
CA ILE A 18 4.24 -56.67 24.08
C ILE A 18 2.80 -56.12 24.09
N ILE A 19 2.65 -54.84 24.44
CA ILE A 19 1.41 -54.09 24.21
C ILE A 19 1.53 -53.43 22.84
N LEU A 20 0.76 -53.93 21.88
CA LEU A 20 0.65 -53.35 20.54
C LEU A 20 -0.24 -52.09 20.63
N TYR A 21 0.39 -50.92 20.80
CA TYR A 21 -0.29 -49.64 20.63
C TYR A 21 -0.44 -49.38 19.12
N CYS A 22 -1.68 -49.40 18.63
CA CYS A 22 -2.02 -48.91 17.31
C CYS A 22 -2.09 -47.37 17.39
N THR A 23 -0.98 -46.71 17.09
CA THR A 23 -0.99 -45.27 16.81
C THR A 23 -1.48 -45.09 15.38
N THR A 24 -2.64 -44.46 15.22
CA THR A 24 -3.05 -43.89 13.93
C THR A 24 -1.93 -42.99 13.40
N PRO A 25 -1.54 -43.09 12.11
CA PRO A 25 -0.55 -42.18 11.55
C PRO A 25 -1.07 -40.75 11.63
N VAL A 26 -0.24 -39.86 12.16
CA VAL A 26 -0.42 -38.41 12.08
C VAL A 26 -0.24 -38.03 10.61
N ASP A 27 -1.20 -37.29 10.04
CA ASP A 27 -1.11 -36.70 8.70
C ASP A 27 0.04 -35.67 8.64
N GLU A 28 1.26 -36.15 8.42
CA GLU A 28 2.44 -35.29 8.21
C GLU A 28 2.47 -34.66 6.81
N GLY A 29 1.64 -35.15 5.87
CA GLY A 29 1.62 -34.70 4.47
C GLY A 29 0.86 -33.41 4.21
N GLU A 30 -0.20 -33.09 4.96
CA GLU A 30 -0.99 -31.87 4.72
C GLU A 30 -0.28 -30.61 5.25
N ASN A 31 0.40 -30.74 6.40
CA ASN A 31 1.05 -29.62 7.05
C ASN A 31 2.37 -29.22 6.36
N THR A 32 3.11 -30.18 5.82
CA THR A 32 4.34 -29.94 5.05
C THR A 32 4.04 -29.23 3.73
N THR A 33 3.04 -29.70 2.98
CA THR A 33 2.63 -29.08 1.70
C THR A 33 2.18 -27.62 1.88
N LYS A 34 1.38 -27.32 2.92
CA LYS A 34 0.96 -25.94 3.23
C LYS A 34 2.13 -25.01 3.58
N VAL A 35 3.11 -25.51 4.32
CA VAL A 35 4.31 -24.74 4.69
C VAL A 35 5.18 -24.44 3.47
N ASP A 36 5.32 -25.42 2.57
CA ASP A 36 6.07 -25.24 1.32
C ASP A 36 5.37 -24.22 0.39
N ASP A 37 4.04 -24.26 0.30
CA ASP A 37 3.25 -23.30 -0.47
C ASP A 37 3.40 -21.86 0.06
N ILE A 38 3.39 -21.67 1.39
CA ILE A 38 3.59 -20.36 2.02
C ILE A 38 4.99 -19.81 1.75
N THR A 39 6.00 -20.67 1.86
CA THR A 39 7.40 -20.28 1.60
C THR A 39 7.57 -19.86 0.14
N ASN A 40 7.10 -20.68 -0.79
CA ASN A 40 7.18 -20.39 -2.22
C ASN A 40 6.45 -19.08 -2.59
N PHE A 41 5.26 -18.86 -2.02
CA PHE A 41 4.52 -17.62 -2.21
C PHE A 41 5.31 -16.39 -1.75
N ASN A 42 5.86 -16.43 -0.54
CA ASN A 42 6.63 -15.32 0.01
C ASN A 42 7.88 -15.05 -0.85
N ASP A 43 8.61 -16.10 -1.22
CA ASP A 43 9.80 -15.99 -2.07
C ASP A 43 9.45 -15.43 -3.45
N HIS A 44 8.34 -15.85 -4.04
CA HIS A 44 7.86 -15.32 -5.31
C HIS A 44 7.55 -13.83 -5.23
N VAL A 45 6.80 -13.39 -4.20
CA VAL A 45 6.47 -11.97 -4.00
C VAL A 45 7.73 -11.13 -3.81
N VAL A 46 8.73 -11.63 -3.08
CA VAL A 46 10.02 -10.96 -2.90
C VAL A 46 10.82 -10.88 -4.21
N SER A 47 10.65 -11.86 -5.10
CA SER A 47 11.33 -11.91 -6.40
C SER A 47 10.66 -11.07 -7.50
N LEU A 48 9.50 -10.47 -7.23
CA LEU A 48 8.80 -9.63 -8.20
C LEU A 48 9.65 -8.42 -8.59
N ASP A 49 9.63 -8.09 -9.88
CA ASP A 49 10.32 -6.92 -10.40
C ASP A 49 9.72 -5.62 -9.85
N TYR A 50 10.60 -4.65 -9.61
CA TYR A 50 10.19 -3.29 -9.28
C TYR A 50 9.56 -2.59 -10.50
N LEU A 51 8.60 -1.72 -10.24
CA LEU A 51 8.06 -0.83 -11.27
C LEU A 51 9.18 0.06 -11.81
N ILE A 52 9.33 0.08 -13.14
CA ILE A 52 10.28 0.97 -13.80
C ILE A 52 9.74 2.40 -13.67
N GLN A 53 10.36 3.18 -12.79
CA GLN A 53 10.07 4.59 -12.62
C GLN A 53 11.21 5.43 -13.23
N PRO A 54 10.90 6.63 -13.78
CA PRO A 54 11.95 7.54 -14.19
C PRO A 54 12.80 7.96 -12.97
N GLU A 55 14.09 8.21 -13.20
CA GLU A 55 14.96 8.78 -12.18
C GLU A 55 14.39 10.10 -11.67
N GLN A 56 14.25 10.21 -10.35
CA GLN A 56 13.75 11.41 -9.70
C GLN A 56 14.75 12.56 -9.91
N LEU A 57 14.22 13.72 -10.32
CA LEU A 57 14.97 14.97 -10.42
C LEU A 57 14.52 15.89 -9.29
N GLU A 58 15.46 16.31 -8.44
CA GLU A 58 15.18 17.31 -7.39
C GLU A 58 14.79 18.66 -8.00
N GLU A 59 15.44 19.04 -9.10
CA GLU A 59 15.20 20.30 -9.81
C GLU A 59 15.03 20.07 -11.32
N PRO A 60 14.21 20.88 -12.03
CA PRO A 60 14.08 20.80 -13.47
C PRO A 60 15.40 21.06 -14.20
N VAL A 61 15.77 20.18 -15.14
CA VAL A 61 17.00 20.30 -15.93
C VAL A 61 16.71 20.97 -17.26
N LEU A 62 17.45 22.01 -17.62
CA LEU A 62 17.33 22.69 -18.92
C LEU A 62 17.78 21.74 -20.04
N THR A 63 16.89 21.47 -21.00
CA THR A 63 17.18 20.58 -22.15
C THR A 63 17.35 21.34 -23.46
N ALA A 64 16.72 22.51 -23.59
CA ALA A 64 16.97 23.42 -24.72
C ALA A 64 16.54 24.86 -24.36
N ALA A 65 17.27 25.85 -24.85
CA ALA A 65 16.79 27.23 -24.90
C ALA A 65 16.42 27.56 -26.35
N ILE A 66 15.18 28.01 -26.57
CA ILE A 66 14.76 28.61 -27.83
C ILE A 66 14.62 30.11 -27.59
N ASP A 67 15.57 30.87 -28.09
CA ASP A 67 15.46 32.33 -28.17
C ASP A 67 14.54 32.71 -29.34
N SER A 68 13.23 32.45 -29.20
CA SER A 68 12.24 33.12 -30.04
C SER A 68 11.87 34.43 -29.35
N SER A 69 12.61 35.49 -29.65
CA SER A 69 12.26 36.85 -29.26
C SER A 69 11.26 37.40 -30.27
N GLU A 70 9.98 37.49 -29.88
CA GLU A 70 9.08 38.44 -30.52
C GLU A 70 9.14 39.74 -29.70
N PRO A 71 9.83 40.79 -30.19
CA PRO A 71 9.83 42.07 -29.51
C PRO A 71 8.44 42.68 -29.62
N SER A 72 7.76 42.82 -28.49
CA SER A 72 6.71 43.83 -28.34
C SER A 72 7.35 45.07 -27.69
N ASP A 73 6.81 46.27 -27.94
CA ASP A 73 7.42 47.59 -27.69
C ASP A 73 8.19 47.79 -26.36
N ASN A 74 8.00 46.95 -25.32
CA ASN A 74 8.75 46.98 -24.06
C ASN A 74 9.11 45.60 -23.43
N TYR A 75 8.89 44.46 -24.11
CA TYR A 75 9.13 43.13 -23.52
C TYR A 75 9.86 42.19 -24.48
N VAL A 76 10.78 41.38 -23.92
CA VAL A 76 11.43 40.27 -24.61
C VAL A 76 10.95 38.96 -23.99
N CYS A 77 10.22 38.16 -24.77
CA CYS A 77 9.85 36.80 -24.39
C CYS A 77 10.98 35.84 -24.78
N SER A 78 11.31 34.88 -23.91
CA SER A 78 12.24 33.77 -24.22
C SER A 78 11.61 32.45 -23.80
N ILE A 79 11.81 31.39 -24.60
CA ILE A 79 11.22 30.07 -24.34
C ILE A 79 12.34 29.11 -23.94
N LYS A 80 12.22 28.51 -22.75
CA LYS A 80 13.16 27.50 -22.25
C LYS A 80 12.42 26.18 -22.04
N ARG A 81 13.03 25.08 -22.47
CA ARG A 81 12.53 23.71 -22.28
C ARG A 81 13.26 23.06 -21.13
N TYR A 82 12.49 22.52 -20.20
CA TYR A 82 13.00 21.81 -19.03
C TYR A 82 12.46 20.38 -19.03
N LYS A 83 13.28 19.45 -18.54
CA LYS A 83 12.87 18.10 -18.13
C LYS A 83 12.69 18.11 -16.61
N ALA A 84 11.54 17.66 -16.14
CA ALA A 84 11.25 17.53 -14.72
C ALA A 84 10.73 16.11 -14.44
N ALA A 85 11.15 15.54 -13.31
CA ALA A 85 10.68 14.24 -12.82
C ALA A 85 10.61 14.30 -11.27
N PRO A 86 9.73 15.14 -10.71
CA PRO A 86 9.59 15.24 -9.26
C PRO A 86 9.10 13.91 -8.68
N GLY A 87 9.66 13.52 -7.53
CA GLY A 87 9.17 12.38 -6.75
C GLY A 87 8.04 12.81 -5.82
N TYR A 88 7.01 11.98 -5.72
CA TYR A 88 5.88 12.22 -4.82
C TYR A 88 5.72 11.02 -3.88
N SER A 89 5.73 11.28 -2.58
CA SER A 89 5.43 10.28 -1.55
C SER A 89 3.93 10.12 -1.28
N GLU A 90 3.13 11.10 -1.69
CA GLU A 90 1.68 11.11 -1.59
C GLU A 90 1.09 11.29 -2.98
N LEU A 91 0.21 10.37 -3.39
CA LEU A 91 -0.58 10.51 -4.62
C LEU A 91 -1.88 11.21 -4.25
N PHE A 92 -2.11 12.38 -4.84
CA PHE A 92 -3.38 13.04 -4.66
C PHE A 92 -4.47 12.31 -5.47
N LEU A 93 -5.34 11.61 -4.77
CA LEU A 93 -6.52 10.96 -5.36
C LEU A 93 -7.52 12.04 -5.77
N MET A 94 -7.37 12.52 -7.00
CA MET A 94 -8.24 13.54 -7.60
C MET A 94 -9.68 13.04 -7.84
N ASP A 95 -9.91 11.73 -7.77
CA ASP A 95 -11.24 11.13 -7.85
C ASP A 95 -11.53 10.31 -6.57
N PRO A 96 -12.26 10.87 -5.60
CA PRO A 96 -12.64 10.17 -4.37
C PRO A 96 -13.71 9.10 -4.60
N THR A 97 -14.22 8.92 -5.83
CA THR A 97 -15.27 7.94 -6.14
C THR A 97 -14.75 6.55 -6.46
N THR A 98 -13.43 6.36 -6.49
CA THR A 98 -12.85 5.03 -6.72
C THR A 98 -13.19 4.11 -5.53
N ASP A 99 -14.01 3.11 -5.77
CA ASP A 99 -14.40 2.06 -4.82
C ASP A 99 -13.28 1.03 -4.58
N VAL A 100 -12.17 1.14 -5.33
CA VAL A 100 -11.02 0.24 -5.25
C VAL A 100 -9.94 0.68 -4.25
N ILE A 101 -9.97 1.94 -3.79
CA ILE A 101 -8.95 2.46 -2.85
C ILE A 101 -9.55 2.57 -1.45
N TYR A 102 -9.05 1.74 -0.55
CA TYR A 102 -9.43 1.72 0.87
C TYR A 102 -8.28 1.12 1.71
N PRO A 103 -8.23 1.36 3.03
CA PRO A 103 -7.20 0.78 3.90
C PRO A 103 -7.12 -0.74 3.78
N GLY A 104 -5.94 -1.25 3.41
CA GLY A 104 -5.71 -2.68 3.19
C GLY A 104 -6.13 -3.22 1.82
N ALA A 105 -6.59 -2.36 0.89
CA ALA A 105 -6.78 -2.74 -0.51
C ALA A 105 -5.47 -3.20 -1.15
N LEU A 106 -5.55 -4.17 -2.05
CA LEU A 106 -4.42 -4.64 -2.84
C LEU A 106 -4.62 -4.20 -4.29
N LEU A 107 -3.59 -3.57 -4.87
CA LEU A 107 -3.62 -3.03 -6.23
C LEU A 107 -2.45 -3.58 -7.03
N LYS A 108 -2.65 -3.78 -8.33
CA LYS A 108 -1.54 -4.05 -9.25
C LYS A 108 -0.67 -2.80 -9.40
N GLY A 109 0.62 -2.92 -9.11
CA GLY A 109 1.55 -1.78 -9.14
C GLY A 109 1.55 -1.01 -10.46
N GLU A 110 1.56 -1.71 -11.60
CA GLU A 110 1.57 -1.09 -12.94
C GLU A 110 0.36 -0.19 -13.22
N SER A 111 -0.79 -0.52 -12.62
CA SER A 111 -2.04 0.22 -12.79
C SER A 111 -2.07 1.54 -12.01
N ILE A 112 -1.14 1.73 -11.07
CA ILE A 112 -1.00 2.98 -10.31
C ILE A 112 -0.50 4.08 -11.24
N ILE A 113 0.49 3.77 -12.09
CA ILE A 113 1.09 4.74 -13.03
C ILE A 113 0.08 5.18 -14.10
N THR A 114 -0.76 4.25 -14.56
CA THR A 114 -1.82 4.55 -15.54
C THR A 114 -3.04 5.24 -14.90
N GLY A 115 -3.17 5.13 -13.57
CA GLY A 115 -4.33 5.60 -12.81
C GLY A 115 -5.57 4.72 -12.93
N GLU A 116 -5.41 3.48 -13.40
CA GLU A 116 -6.49 2.50 -13.52
C GLU A 116 -6.79 1.79 -12.20
N TYR A 117 -5.84 1.75 -11.27
CA TYR A 117 -6.00 1.22 -9.91
C TYR A 117 -6.67 -0.17 -9.89
N ILE A 118 -6.14 -1.11 -10.66
CA ILE A 118 -6.70 -2.45 -10.83
C ILE A 118 -6.57 -3.23 -9.51
N PRO A 119 -7.68 -3.68 -8.90
CA PRO A 119 -7.65 -4.38 -7.62
C PRO A 119 -7.22 -5.84 -7.77
N ILE A 120 -6.51 -6.35 -6.77
CA ILE A 120 -6.19 -7.77 -6.60
C ILE A 120 -7.24 -8.37 -5.67
N ILE A 121 -8.15 -9.16 -6.24
CA ILE A 121 -9.24 -9.81 -5.50
C ILE A 121 -8.79 -11.19 -5.01
N ALA A 122 -8.74 -11.36 -3.69
CA ALA A 122 -8.37 -12.60 -3.02
C ALA A 122 -9.09 -12.70 -1.67
N LYS A 123 -9.20 -13.90 -1.10
CA LYS A 123 -9.64 -14.08 0.28
C LYS A 123 -8.56 -13.59 1.24
N ARG A 124 -8.94 -12.75 2.18
CA ARG A 124 -8.01 -12.02 3.04
C ARG A 124 -8.10 -12.56 4.46
N LYS A 125 -6.96 -12.59 5.14
CA LYS A 125 -6.94 -12.75 6.60
C LYS A 125 -7.47 -11.47 7.27
N PRO A 126 -7.93 -11.57 8.53
CA PRO A 126 -8.27 -10.40 9.33
C PRO A 126 -7.13 -9.38 9.36
N LEU A 127 -7.46 -8.09 9.36
CA LEU A 127 -6.50 -7.02 9.56
C LEU A 127 -7.02 -5.99 10.55
N THR A 128 -6.10 -5.32 11.24
CA THR A 128 -6.42 -4.21 12.13
C THR A 128 -6.34 -2.91 11.36
N ILE A 129 -7.39 -2.09 11.45
CA ILE A 129 -7.32 -0.67 11.06
C ILE A 129 -7.19 0.21 12.31
N SER A 130 -6.58 1.38 12.15
CA SER A 130 -6.51 2.43 13.17
C SER A 130 -6.69 3.79 12.54
N VAL A 131 -7.42 4.68 13.22
CA VAL A 131 -7.63 6.06 12.81
C VAL A 131 -6.77 6.97 13.68
N SER A 132 -6.07 7.94 13.09
CA SER A 132 -5.23 8.89 13.85
C SER A 132 -6.02 9.93 14.64
N LEU A 133 -7.35 9.79 14.74
CA LEU A 133 -8.25 10.76 15.33
C LEU A 133 -8.09 10.74 16.87
N GLN A 134 -7.81 11.90 17.44
CA GLN A 134 -7.71 12.08 18.89
C GLN A 134 -9.06 12.54 19.46
N ASN A 135 -9.16 12.57 20.79
CA ASN A 135 -10.34 13.08 21.50
C ASN A 135 -11.63 12.36 21.11
N ILE A 136 -11.57 11.03 21.01
CA ILE A 136 -12.74 10.16 20.92
C ILE A 136 -12.87 9.35 22.22
N SER A 137 -14.09 9.04 22.63
CA SER A 137 -14.35 8.26 23.85
C SER A 137 -14.07 6.76 23.69
N GLY A 138 -14.07 6.26 22.44
CA GLY A 138 -13.88 4.85 22.10
C GLY A 138 -12.44 4.50 21.67
N SER A 139 -12.24 3.22 21.34
CA SER A 139 -10.98 2.77 20.73
C SER A 139 -10.86 3.32 19.30
N PRO A 140 -9.70 3.90 18.90
CA PRO A 140 -9.45 4.36 17.54
C PRO A 140 -9.17 3.22 16.55
N SER A 141 -9.23 1.97 17.00
CA SER A 141 -8.87 0.79 16.20
C SER A 141 -9.97 -0.26 16.19
N ARG A 142 -10.06 -1.01 15.08
CA ARG A 142 -10.96 -2.16 14.89
C ARG A 142 -10.23 -3.29 14.17
N ASN A 143 -10.45 -4.53 14.63
CA ASN A 143 -10.10 -5.72 13.87
C ASN A 143 -11.21 -5.99 12.84
N VAL A 144 -10.83 -6.21 11.59
CA VAL A 144 -11.76 -6.43 10.48
C VAL A 144 -11.54 -7.85 9.97
N GLU A 145 -12.49 -8.74 10.26
CA GLU A 145 -12.36 -10.19 9.99
C GLU A 145 -12.24 -10.51 8.49
N ASP A 146 -13.07 -9.88 7.65
CA ASP A 146 -13.06 -10.04 6.20
C ASP A 146 -12.84 -8.67 5.55
N PRO A 147 -11.58 -8.23 5.32
CA PRO A 147 -11.29 -6.88 4.85
C PRO A 147 -11.59 -6.69 3.37
N LYS A 148 -12.79 -6.18 3.12
CA LYS A 148 -13.31 -5.72 1.82
C LYS A 148 -13.87 -4.32 1.98
N LEU A 149 -14.16 -3.64 0.86
CA LEU A 149 -14.63 -2.25 0.87
C LEU A 149 -15.76 -1.99 1.88
N SER A 150 -16.77 -2.87 1.93
CA SER A 150 -17.94 -2.67 2.78
C SER A 150 -17.62 -2.79 4.27
N THR A 151 -16.86 -3.81 4.68
CA THR A 151 -16.52 -4.07 6.09
C THR A 151 -15.51 -3.07 6.61
N ILE A 152 -14.59 -2.61 5.76
CA ILE A 152 -13.67 -1.51 6.09
C ILE A 152 -14.46 -0.22 6.32
N ARG A 153 -15.40 0.13 5.43
CA ARG A 153 -16.25 1.32 5.62
C ARG A 153 -17.11 1.23 6.89
N GLU A 154 -17.67 0.06 7.17
CA GLU A 154 -18.42 -0.19 8.40
C GLU A 154 -17.52 0.01 9.63
N SER A 155 -16.34 -0.58 9.64
CA SER A 155 -15.36 -0.44 10.74
C SER A 155 -14.90 1.00 10.94
N ILE A 156 -14.72 1.77 9.85
CA ILE A 156 -14.39 3.20 9.91
C ILE A 156 -15.57 3.96 10.52
N ASN A 157 -16.80 3.71 10.05
CA ASN A 157 -17.99 4.36 10.59
C ASN A 157 -18.18 4.06 12.09
N ASP A 158 -17.90 2.84 12.54
CA ASP A 158 -17.98 2.44 13.95
C ASP A 158 -16.95 3.16 14.83
N ILE A 159 -15.78 3.51 14.27
CA ILE A 159 -14.80 4.34 14.97
C ILE A 159 -15.30 5.78 15.01
N LEU A 160 -15.74 6.31 13.88
CA LEU A 160 -16.18 7.70 13.73
C LEU A 160 -17.52 8.01 14.42
N SER A 161 -18.33 7.00 14.74
CA SER A 161 -19.55 7.17 15.55
C SER A 161 -19.26 7.37 17.04
N SER A 162 -18.00 7.23 17.46
CA SER A 162 -17.59 7.51 18.85
C SER A 162 -17.81 8.98 19.19
N GLU A 163 -18.24 9.26 20.42
CA GLU A 163 -18.43 10.63 20.89
C GLU A 163 -17.09 11.38 20.91
N LEU A 164 -17.10 12.62 20.41
CA LEU A 164 -15.95 13.51 20.49
C LEU A 164 -15.85 14.08 21.91
N THR A 165 -14.71 13.85 22.57
CA THR A 165 -14.40 14.37 23.90
C THR A 165 -13.68 15.73 23.86
N GLY A 166 -13.42 16.26 22.66
CA GLY A 166 -12.71 17.51 22.44
C GLY A 166 -12.60 17.87 20.96
N ALA A 167 -11.91 18.98 20.67
CA ALA A 167 -11.70 19.44 19.30
C ALA A 167 -10.74 18.53 18.52
N THR A 168 -11.02 18.34 17.23
CA THR A 168 -10.22 17.52 16.30
C THR A 168 -9.74 18.38 15.11
N PRO A 169 -8.78 19.30 15.33
CA PRO A 169 -8.32 20.19 14.28
C PRO A 169 -7.61 19.42 13.17
N ALA A 170 -7.85 19.83 11.92
CA ALA A 170 -7.13 19.28 10.77
C ALA A 170 -5.65 19.71 10.78
N ARG A 171 -4.77 18.82 10.33
CA ARG A 171 -3.42 19.18 9.92
C ARG A 171 -3.49 19.88 8.56
N ILE A 172 -3.01 21.11 8.50
CA ILE A 172 -3.00 21.92 7.28
C ILE A 172 -1.65 21.75 6.59
N SER A 173 -1.68 21.44 5.29
CA SER A 173 -0.52 21.53 4.40
C SER A 173 -0.80 22.55 3.31
N PHE A 174 0.20 23.35 2.98
CA PHE A 174 0.10 24.43 2.01
C PHE A 174 1.33 24.47 1.12
N GLU A 175 1.11 24.53 -0.19
CA GLU A 175 2.17 24.59 -1.20
C GLU A 175 1.74 25.56 -2.31
N ILE A 176 2.65 26.46 -2.69
CA ILE A 176 2.48 27.34 -3.85
C ILE A 176 3.52 26.95 -4.89
N GLN A 177 3.10 26.74 -6.12
CA GLN A 177 3.98 26.44 -7.23
C GLN A 177 3.64 27.33 -8.43
N GLU A 178 4.65 27.98 -9.02
CA GLU A 178 4.49 28.63 -10.31
C GLU A 178 4.47 27.58 -11.43
N VAL A 179 3.52 27.70 -12.36
CA VAL A 179 3.35 26.78 -13.49
C VAL A 179 3.49 27.52 -14.82
N HIS A 180 4.31 26.97 -15.69
CA HIS A 180 4.64 27.57 -16.98
C HIS A 180 4.04 26.83 -18.19
N SER A 181 3.60 25.58 -18.00
CA SER A 181 2.94 24.79 -19.05
C SER A 181 1.82 23.90 -18.51
N ALA A 182 1.00 23.37 -19.43
CA ALA A 182 -0.05 22.41 -19.08
C ALA A 182 0.52 21.11 -18.51
N GLU A 183 1.69 20.68 -18.99
CA GLU A 183 2.40 19.50 -18.49
C GLU A 183 2.92 19.75 -17.07
N GLN A 184 3.52 20.91 -16.81
CA GLN A 184 3.98 21.27 -15.47
C GLN A 184 2.80 21.43 -14.50
N LEU A 185 1.66 21.96 -14.97
CA LEU A 185 0.43 22.01 -14.19
C LEU A 185 -0.05 20.61 -13.79
N LYS A 186 -0.04 19.65 -14.71
CA LYS A 186 -0.39 18.25 -14.42
C LYS A 186 0.53 17.63 -13.35
N LEU A 187 1.83 17.89 -13.42
CA LEU A 187 2.78 17.46 -12.40
C LEU A 187 2.50 18.15 -11.06
N ALA A 188 2.32 19.47 -11.06
CA ALA A 188 2.08 20.27 -9.86
C ALA A 188 0.85 19.81 -9.07
N VAL A 189 -0.23 19.42 -9.76
CA VAL A 189 -1.46 18.93 -9.12
C VAL A 189 -1.38 17.46 -8.71
N GLN A 190 -0.28 16.75 -9.02
CA GLN A 190 -0.08 15.33 -8.66
C GLN A 190 -1.22 14.40 -9.09
N GLY A 191 -1.99 14.81 -10.10
CA GLY A 191 -3.14 14.05 -10.60
C GLY A 191 -2.68 13.00 -11.61
N ASN A 192 -3.23 11.80 -11.53
CA ASN A 192 -2.98 10.77 -12.54
C ASN A 192 -3.32 11.29 -13.94
N TYR A 193 -2.42 11.00 -14.89
CA TYR A 193 -2.44 11.50 -16.26
C TYR A 193 -3.76 11.25 -17.01
N LYS A 194 -4.53 10.22 -16.60
CA LYS A 194 -5.82 9.84 -17.19
C LYS A 194 -7.07 10.37 -16.46
N SER A 195 -6.99 10.77 -15.19
CA SER A 195 -8.16 11.28 -14.45
C SER A 195 -8.37 12.78 -14.73
N SER A 196 -8.60 13.08 -16.02
CA SER A 196 -8.70 14.43 -16.60
C SER A 196 -10.02 15.15 -16.28
N LYS A 197 -10.72 14.79 -15.19
CA LYS A 197 -11.99 15.44 -14.79
C LYS A 197 -11.81 16.66 -13.90
N VAL A 198 -10.60 16.90 -13.42
CA VAL A 198 -10.35 18.09 -12.61
C VAL A 198 -10.26 19.31 -13.52
N ASN A 199 -11.28 20.15 -13.46
CA ASN A 199 -11.50 21.36 -14.26
C ASN A 199 -10.45 22.47 -14.01
N ILE A 200 -9.31 22.15 -13.40
CA ILE A 200 -8.24 23.11 -13.11
C ILE A 200 -7.64 23.64 -14.41
N SER A 201 -7.46 22.78 -15.43
CA SER A 201 -6.85 23.17 -16.71
C SER A 201 -7.64 24.24 -17.47
N THR A 202 -8.97 24.33 -17.29
CA THR A 202 -9.79 25.35 -17.97
C THR A 202 -9.53 26.76 -17.47
N GLY A 203 -8.96 26.91 -16.26
CA GLY A 203 -8.56 28.22 -15.71
C GLY A 203 -7.22 28.73 -16.22
N PHE A 204 -6.39 27.87 -16.83
CA PHE A 204 -5.04 28.21 -17.27
C PHE A 204 -4.95 28.24 -18.80
N ASN A 205 -4.99 29.44 -19.39
CA ASN A 205 -4.63 29.62 -20.80
C ASN A 205 -3.13 29.91 -20.93
N PHE A 206 -2.32 28.89 -21.21
CA PHE A 206 -0.86 29.02 -21.38
C PHE A 206 -0.44 29.73 -22.67
N ASN A 207 -1.36 29.92 -23.64
CA ASN A 207 -1.08 30.67 -24.86
C ASN A 207 -1.18 32.20 -24.65
N LYS A 208 -1.73 32.64 -23.52
CA LYS A 208 -1.90 34.06 -23.20
C LYS A 208 -0.57 34.67 -22.72
N GLN A 209 0.11 35.40 -23.61
CA GLN A 209 1.43 36.00 -23.32
C GLN A 209 1.38 37.27 -22.47
N ASP A 210 0.20 37.89 -22.30
CA ASP A 210 -0.01 39.04 -21.40
C ASP A 210 -0.08 38.63 -19.91
N VAL A 211 -0.13 37.33 -19.63
CA VAL A 211 -0.12 36.78 -18.26
C VAL A 211 1.32 36.43 -17.87
N ARG A 212 1.87 37.20 -16.93
CA ARG A 212 3.26 37.08 -16.48
C ARG A 212 3.55 35.83 -15.67
N SER A 213 2.67 35.50 -14.71
CA SER A 213 2.86 34.37 -13.81
C SER A 213 1.53 33.67 -13.57
N ARG A 214 1.60 32.35 -13.37
CA ARG A 214 0.46 31.48 -13.08
C ARG A 214 0.85 30.63 -11.88
N PHE A 215 0.05 30.66 -10.83
CA PHE A 215 0.33 29.92 -9.60
C PHE A 215 -0.74 28.87 -9.36
N VAL A 216 -0.29 27.71 -8.91
CA VAL A 216 -1.12 26.67 -8.31
C VAL A 216 -0.92 26.75 -6.81
N VAL A 217 -2.03 26.80 -6.08
CA VAL A 217 -2.04 26.79 -4.63
C VAL A 217 -2.71 25.50 -4.19
N LYS A 218 -1.94 24.61 -3.56
CA LYS A 218 -2.43 23.39 -2.94
C LYS A 218 -2.67 23.67 -1.46
N PHE A 219 -3.91 23.49 -1.02
CA PHE A 219 -4.29 23.63 0.38
C PHE A 219 -4.99 22.34 0.82
N LEU A 220 -4.32 21.57 1.66
CA LEU A 220 -4.79 20.28 2.15
C LEU A 220 -5.18 20.41 3.61
N GLN A 221 -6.38 19.94 3.94
CA GLN A 221 -6.87 19.82 5.31
C GLN A 221 -7.03 18.34 5.64
N ILE A 222 -6.08 17.80 6.38
CA ILE A 222 -6.04 16.37 6.74
C ILE A 222 -6.63 16.25 8.13
N TYR A 223 -7.88 15.78 8.22
CA TYR A 223 -8.57 15.59 9.51
C TYR A 223 -8.04 14.38 10.28
N TYR A 224 -7.77 13.27 9.59
CA TYR A 224 -7.21 12.05 10.15
C TYR A 224 -6.63 11.17 9.04
N THR A 225 -5.77 10.24 9.40
CA THR A 225 -5.34 9.12 8.56
C THR A 225 -6.01 7.84 9.04
N ILE A 226 -6.10 6.85 8.14
CA ILE A 226 -6.54 5.50 8.46
C ILE A 226 -5.47 4.56 7.98
N ASP A 227 -4.91 3.82 8.93
CA ASP A 227 -3.71 3.01 8.75
C ASP A 227 -4.05 1.55 9.06
N ILE A 228 -3.26 0.64 8.49
CA ILE A 228 -3.33 -0.79 8.83
C ILE A 228 -2.10 -1.22 9.62
N ASP A 229 -2.26 -2.21 10.47
CA ASP A 229 -1.11 -2.94 11.00
C ASP A 229 -0.43 -3.69 9.85
N LEU A 230 0.87 -3.45 9.67
CA LEU A 230 1.63 -4.07 8.59
C LEU A 230 1.81 -5.57 8.85
N PRO A 231 1.61 -6.42 7.82
CA PRO A 231 1.90 -7.85 7.92
C PRO A 231 3.42 -8.07 8.10
N LYS A 232 3.81 -9.21 8.67
CA LYS A 232 5.24 -9.57 8.78
C LYS A 232 5.77 -10.14 7.47
N GLN A 233 4.91 -10.83 6.73
CA GLN A 233 5.22 -11.41 5.42
C GLN A 233 4.00 -11.35 4.49
N PRO A 234 4.17 -11.38 3.15
CA PRO A 234 3.07 -11.24 2.20
C PRO A 234 1.91 -12.22 2.42
N SER A 235 2.21 -13.48 2.75
CA SER A 235 1.21 -14.52 3.05
C SER A 235 0.35 -14.25 4.29
N ASP A 236 0.71 -13.30 5.16
CA ASP A 236 -0.12 -12.90 6.29
C ASP A 236 -1.36 -12.11 5.85
N LEU A 237 -1.41 -11.65 4.61
CA LEU A 237 -2.55 -10.91 4.07
C LEU A 237 -3.67 -11.82 3.53
N PHE A 238 -3.39 -13.11 3.36
CA PHE A 238 -4.25 -14.02 2.60
C PHE A 238 -4.67 -15.24 3.42
N GLU A 239 -5.96 -15.56 3.36
CA GLU A 239 -6.50 -16.79 3.96
C GLU A 239 -6.12 -18.01 3.11
N GLU A 240 -6.18 -17.84 1.78
CA GLU A 240 -5.78 -18.80 0.77
C GLU A 240 -4.78 -18.11 -0.15
N MET A 241 -3.66 -18.76 -0.48
CA MET A 241 -2.64 -18.16 -1.35
C MET A 241 -3.25 -17.90 -2.73
N PRO A 242 -3.30 -16.64 -3.19
CA PRO A 242 -3.80 -16.34 -4.52
C PRO A 242 -2.85 -16.89 -5.57
N ASP A 243 -3.39 -17.16 -6.75
CA ASP A 243 -2.59 -17.49 -7.94
C ASP A 243 -1.54 -16.40 -8.18
N LEU A 244 -0.27 -16.82 -8.26
CA LEU A 244 0.88 -15.95 -8.47
C LEU A 244 0.72 -15.11 -9.75
N GLY A 245 0.07 -15.66 -10.79
CA GLY A 245 -0.24 -14.94 -12.03
C GLY A 245 -1.16 -13.73 -11.85
N LYS A 246 -1.85 -13.61 -10.70
CA LYS A 246 -2.71 -12.46 -10.38
C LYS A 246 -1.97 -11.33 -9.63
N LEU A 247 -0.78 -11.61 -9.11
CA LEU A 247 0.02 -10.66 -8.30
C LEU A 247 1.00 -9.84 -9.15
N GLY A 248 1.29 -10.31 -10.36
CA GLY A 248 2.25 -9.69 -11.27
C GLY A 248 1.67 -8.64 -12.24
N SER A 249 2.59 -7.85 -12.78
CA SER A 249 2.41 -7.07 -14.00
C SER A 249 2.03 -8.02 -15.14
N SER A 250 0.88 -7.79 -15.78
CA SER A 250 0.66 -8.43 -17.09
C SER A 250 1.61 -7.76 -18.06
N SER A 251 2.67 -8.48 -18.43
CA SER A 251 3.55 -8.09 -19.54
C SER A 251 2.76 -7.64 -20.76
#